data_AF-A0A2E0K195-F1
#
_entry.id   AF-A0A2E0K195-F1
#
_cell.length_a   1.000
_cell.length_b   1.000
_cell.length_c   1.000
_cell.angle_alpha   90.00
_cell.angle_beta   90.00
_cell.angle_gamma   90.00
#
_symmetry.space_group_name_H-M   'P 1'
#
loop_
_entity.id
_entity.type
_entity.pdbx_description
1 polymer ?
#
loop_
_entity_poly.entity_id
_entity_poly.type
_entity_poly.pdbx_seq_one_letter_code
_entity_poly.pdbx_strand_id
1 'polypeptide(L)' 'MGSNQQIRDGELALLSNGDEIVIESDSQSEFLILAGPELNEPIARYGPFVMNTQEEIHQAIVDYRNGVFTN' A
#
# COMPACT_ATOMS: atom_id res chain seq x y z
N MET A 1 -6.90 13.23 -18.22
CA MET A 1 -7.30 12.31 -19.30
C MET A 1 -6.56 11.01 -19.08
N GLY A 2 -7.25 9.99 -18.59
CA GLY A 2 -6.63 8.72 -18.20
C GLY A 2 -5.99 8.04 -19.40
N SER A 3 -4.75 7.58 -19.24
CA SER A 3 -4.11 6.68 -20.19
C SER A 3 -4.96 5.42 -20.29
N ASN A 4 -5.38 5.05 -21.51
CA ASN A 4 -6.05 3.78 -21.75
C ASN A 4 -5.02 2.65 -21.55
N GLN A 5 -5.03 2.05 -20.36
CA GLN A 5 -4.07 1.05 -19.95
C GLN A 5 -4.75 -0.31 -19.88
N GLN A 6 -4.28 -1.25 -20.70
CA GLN A 6 -4.68 -2.66 -20.56
C GLN A 6 -3.90 -3.30 -19.41
N ILE A 7 -4.62 -4.02 -18.56
CA ILE A 7 -4.10 -4.70 -17.37
C ILE A 7 -4.52 -6.17 -17.45
N ARG A 8 -3.63 -7.08 -17.07
CA ARG A 8 -3.87 -8.52 -17.02
C ARG A 8 -4.03 -8.99 -15.58
N ASP A 9 -4.45 -10.25 -15.42
CA ASP A 9 -4.50 -10.88 -14.10
C ASP A 9 -3.13 -10.84 -13.40
N GLY A 10 -3.14 -10.48 -12.12
CA GLY A 10 -1.94 -10.30 -11.29
C GLY A 10 -1.17 -8.98 -11.50
N GLU A 11 -1.64 -8.08 -12.37
CA GLU A 11 -1.00 -6.78 -12.59
C GLU A 11 -1.61 -5.66 -11.72
N LEU A 12 -0.80 -4.64 -11.45
CA LEU A 12 -1.20 -3.46 -10.69
C LEU A 12 -1.22 -2.23 -11.61
N ALA A 13 -2.35 -1.53 -11.62
CA ALA A 13 -2.50 -0.24 -12.29
C ALA A 13 -2.35 0.89 -11.28
N LEU A 14 -1.54 1.91 -11.61
CA LEU A 14 -1.47 3.13 -10.82
C LEU A 14 -2.46 4.16 -11.38
N LEU A 15 -3.45 4.52 -10.57
CA LEU A 15 -4.40 5.56 -10.91
C LEU A 15 -3.82 6.94 -10.59
N SER A 16 -4.15 7.92 -11.43
CA SER A 16 -3.87 9.33 -11.16
C SER A 16 -5.04 9.99 -10.46
N ASN A 17 -4.82 11.16 -9.85
CA ASN A 17 -5.88 11.96 -9.27
C ASN A 17 -7.00 12.25 -10.28
N GLY A 18 -8.24 12.07 -9.85
CA GLY A 18 -9.44 12.29 -10.63
C GLY A 18 -10.69 11.83 -9.87
N ASP A 19 -11.85 12.19 -10.40
CA ASP A 19 -13.14 11.94 -9.75
C ASP A 19 -13.85 10.67 -10.28
N GLU A 20 -13.34 10.11 -11.38
CA GLU A 20 -13.95 8.99 -12.09
C GLU A 20 -12.90 8.01 -12.62
N ILE A 21 -13.24 6.72 -12.58
CA ILE A 21 -12.52 5.64 -13.25
C ILE A 21 -13.50 4.90 -14.17
N VAL A 22 -13.05 4.58 -15.38
CA VAL A 22 -13.81 3.77 -16.34
C VAL A 22 -13.05 2.47 -16.54
N ILE A 23 -13.72 1.35 -16.29
CA ILE A 23 -13.16 0.01 -16.41
C ILE A 23 -14.01 -0.77 -17.40
N GLU A 24 -13.36 -1.31 -18.42
CA GLU A 24 -13.97 -2.19 -19.41
C GLU A 24 -13.24 -3.53 -19.40
N SER A 25 -13.97 -4.63 -19.57
CA SER A 25 -13.39 -5.96 -19.67
C SER A 25 -14.11 -6.78 -20.73
N ASP A 26 -13.32 -7.52 -21.51
CA ASP A 26 -13.81 -8.44 -22.55
C ASP A 26 -14.31 -9.78 -21.96
N SER A 27 -14.10 -10.01 -20.65
CA SER A 27 -14.49 -11.25 -19.96
C SER A 27 -14.90 -11.00 -18.51
N GLN A 28 -15.41 -12.02 -17.83
CA GLN A 28 -15.62 -11.94 -16.38
C GLN A 28 -14.30 -11.64 -15.68
N SER A 29 -14.30 -10.68 -14.75
CA SER A 29 -13.10 -10.21 -14.07
C SER A 29 -13.43 -9.77 -12.65
N GLU A 30 -12.46 -9.94 -11.77
CA GLU A 30 -12.50 -9.48 -10.39
C GLU A 30 -11.30 -8.56 -10.15
N PHE A 31 -11.49 -7.49 -9.41
CA PHE A 31 -10.43 -6.53 -9.12
C PHE A 31 -10.64 -5.90 -7.74
N LEU A 32 -9.54 -5.41 -7.17
CA LEU A 32 -9.53 -4.65 -5.92
C LEU A 32 -9.10 -3.21 -6.21
N ILE A 33 -9.92 -2.24 -5.80
CA ILE A 33 -9.56 -0.82 -5.86
C ILE A 33 -9.14 -0.39 -4.47
N LEU A 34 -7.92 0.13 -4.37
CA LEU A 34 -7.36 0.70 -3.15
C LEU A 34 -7.19 2.21 -3.36
N ALA A 35 -7.88 3.02 -2.57
CA ALA A 35 -7.80 4.47 -2.61
C ALA A 35 -7.89 5.05 -1.20
N GLY A 36 -7.19 6.15 -0.95
CA GLY A 36 -7.19 6.83 0.33
C GLY A 36 -6.35 8.10 0.29
N PRO A 37 -6.50 8.99 1.27
CA PRO A 37 -5.65 10.17 1.38
C PRO A 37 -4.19 9.77 1.61
N GLU A 38 -3.27 10.57 1.06
CA GLU A 38 -1.85 10.41 1.34
C GLU A 38 -1.58 10.68 2.83
N LEU A 39 -0.91 9.75 3.50
CA LEU A 39 -0.54 9.91 4.91
C LEU A 39 0.50 11.03 5.11
N ASN A 40 1.34 11.30 4.11
CA ASN A 40 2.39 12.33 4.15
C ASN A 40 3.39 12.18 5.29
N GLU A 41 3.60 10.96 5.76
CA GLU A 41 4.56 10.63 6.81
C GLU A 41 5.75 9.86 6.23
N PRO A 42 6.96 10.02 6.80
CA PRO A 42 8.09 9.16 6.45
C PRO A 42 7.78 7.70 6.72
N ILE A 43 8.33 6.80 5.91
CA ILE A 43 8.18 5.35 6.04
C ILE A 43 9.55 4.73 6.28
N ALA A 44 9.75 4.15 7.46
CA ALA A 44 10.86 3.28 7.80
C ALA A 44 10.36 1.83 7.87
N ARG A 45 10.99 0.91 7.14
CA ARG A 45 10.59 -0.50 7.09
C ARG A 45 11.77 -1.42 7.38
N TYR A 46 11.55 -2.40 8.26
CA TYR A 46 12.49 -3.51 8.47
C TYR A 46 11.72 -4.80 8.78
N GLY A 47 11.79 -5.77 7.85
CA GLY A 47 11.07 -7.04 7.99
C GLY A 47 9.56 -6.82 8.15
N PRO A 48 8.94 -7.31 9.25
CA PRO A 48 7.50 -7.14 9.52
C PRO A 48 7.14 -5.78 10.13
N PHE A 49 8.12 -4.93 10.44
CA PHE A 49 7.89 -3.64 11.11
C PHE A 49 7.86 -2.49 10.10
N VAL A 50 6.87 -1.61 10.26
CA VAL A 50 6.72 -0.35 9.52
C VAL A 50 6.46 0.74 10.56
N MET A 51 7.34 1.74 10.61
CA MET A 51 7.31 2.89 11.52
C MET A 51 7.66 4.18 10.74
N ASN A 52 7.76 5.32 11.41
CA ASN A 52 8.11 6.58 10.76
C ASN A 52 9.64 6.82 10.73
N THR A 53 10.39 6.35 11.74
CA THR A 53 11.85 6.55 11.86
C THR A 53 12.64 5.25 12.07
N GLN A 54 13.97 5.30 11.88
CA GLN A 54 14.85 4.13 12.11
C GLN A 54 15.00 3.82 13.59
N GLU A 55 14.95 4.84 14.44
CA GLU A 55 14.97 4.73 15.90
C GLU A 55 13.74 3.94 16.39
N GLU A 56 12.55 4.25 15.87
CA GLU A 56 11.32 3.51 16.15
C GLU A 56 11.40 2.06 15.68
N ILE A 57 12.03 1.78 14.54
CA ILE A 57 12.28 0.40 14.09
C ILE A 57 13.17 -0.35 15.08
N HIS A 58 14.27 0.26 15.54
CA HIS A 58 15.14 -0.37 16.54
C HIS A 58 14.39 -0.66 17.84
N GLN A 59 13.56 0.28 18.29
CA GLN A 59 12.72 0.11 19.47
C GLN A 59 11.71 -1.03 19.27
N ALA A 60 11.00 -1.09 18.15
CA ALA A 60 10.04 -2.15 17.82
C ALA A 60 10.69 -3.54 17.84
N ILE A 61 11.93 -3.66 17.34
CA ILE A 61 12.69 -4.92 17.39
C ILE A 61 13.03 -5.31 18.83
N VAL A 62 13.45 -4.35 19.66
CA VAL A 62 13.76 -4.59 21.08
C VAL A 62 12.50 -5.02 21.83
N ASP A 63 11.38 -4.32 21.62
CA ASP A 63 10.09 -4.62 22.25
C ASP A 63 9.56 -6.00 21.83
N TYR A 64 9.72 -6.35 20.56
CA TYR A 64 9.37 -7.68 20.05
C TYR A 64 10.21 -8.77 20.71
N ARG A 65 11.54 -8.57 20.82
CA ARG A 65 12.46 -9.51 21.48
C ARG A 65 12.17 -9.67 22.97
N ASN A 66 11.71 -8.60 23.62
CA ASN A 66 11.36 -8.59 25.03
C ASN A 66 9.94 -9.09 25.31
N GLY A 67 9.14 -9.38 24.27
CA GLY A 67 7.77 -9.87 24.40
C GLY A 67 6.76 -8.81 24.85
N VAL A 68 7.08 -7.52 24.71
CA VAL A 68 6.22 -6.39 25.16
C VAL A 68 5.59 -5.63 24.00
N PHE A 69 5.85 -6.00 22.76
CA PHE A 69 5.32 -5.32 21.57
C PHE A 69 3.77 -5.36 21.46
N THR A 70 3.11 -6.33 22.09
CA THR A 70 1.65 -6.55 21.95
C THR A 70 0.83 -6.25 23.20
N ASN A 71 1.46 -5.75 24.28
CA ASN A 71 0.79 -5.55 25.57
C ASN A 71 0.28 -4.13 25.78
#